data_AF-A0A7J7DID4-F1
#
_entry.id   AF-A0A7J7DID4-F1
#
_cell.length_a   1.000
_cell.length_b   1.000
_cell.length_c   1.000
_cell.angle_alpha   90.00
_cell.angle_beta   90.00
_cell.angle_gamma   90.00
#
_symmetry.space_group_name_H-M   'P 1'
#
loop_
_entity.id
_entity.type
_entity.pdbx_description
1 polymer ?
#
loop_
_entity_poly.entity_id
_entity_poly.type
_entity_poly.pdbx_seq_one_letter_code
_entity_poly.pdbx_strand_id
1 'polypeptide(L)'
;MAKDIGTDYFSLSVQAYDCEEKRLTNFAENVDVHFASRKKTEILAKARPLLLQCDFSIPQDYYTSKVPVLKNGRKAANSTELVDLDFLSERGVVSKAASQLMQLVHQTLKEFVRDVFLSSPRVALEFHRAARDAILLYKAVIPAKLERQLDDINQVAVLMHSDCLYLSQEILGLAFEYRPDFPSSIKEHVVFVDMAPSFHLMAEEILQRQIQRVIFNLNEAIDGADGFQNTHRTKQFEGCFYSRESTHYLGAALATFNLQVQHVCCSRSSLF
;
A
#
# COMPACT_ATOMS: atom_id res chain seq x y z
N MET A 1 -38.46 54.07 -38.73
CA MET A 1 -38.20 52.69 -38.28
C MET A 1 -37.04 52.75 -37.29
N ALA A 2 -37.32 53.17 -36.05
CA ALA A 2 -36.34 53.26 -34.97
C ALA A 2 -37.01 52.63 -33.76
N LYS A 3 -36.74 51.35 -33.54
CA LYS A 3 -37.21 50.57 -32.39
C LYS A 3 -35.97 50.06 -31.64
N ASP A 4 -35.98 50.32 -30.34
CA ASP A 4 -35.43 49.45 -29.29
C ASP A 4 -33.98 48.97 -29.43
N ILE A 5 -33.01 49.90 -29.39
CA ILE A 5 -31.60 49.53 -29.15
C ILE A 5 -31.22 49.78 -27.67
N GLY A 6 -31.85 50.74 -26.98
CA GLY A 6 -31.50 51.09 -25.58
C GLY A 6 -31.99 50.10 -24.52
N THR A 7 -33.06 49.37 -24.80
CA THR A 7 -33.71 48.42 -23.88
C THR A 7 -32.95 47.09 -23.82
N ASP A 8 -32.39 46.63 -24.93
CA ASP A 8 -31.65 45.35 -24.99
C ASP A 8 -30.33 45.38 -24.22
N TYR A 9 -29.57 46.48 -24.28
CA TYR A 9 -28.29 46.59 -23.54
C TYR A 9 -28.50 46.60 -22.02
N PHE A 10 -29.56 47.26 -21.54
CA PHE A 10 -29.88 47.26 -20.11
C PHE A 10 -30.36 45.88 -19.65
N SER A 11 -31.23 45.21 -20.41
CA SER A 11 -31.68 43.85 -20.11
C SER A 11 -30.55 42.80 -20.15
N LEU A 12 -29.61 42.91 -21.09
CA LEU A 12 -28.41 42.07 -21.14
C LEU A 12 -27.49 42.29 -19.93
N SER A 13 -27.30 43.56 -19.51
CA SER A 13 -26.47 43.88 -18.36
C SER A 13 -27.07 43.42 -17.03
N VAL A 14 -28.41 43.51 -16.87
CA VAL A 14 -29.13 43.01 -15.70
C VAL A 14 -29.11 41.48 -15.66
N GLN A 15 -29.31 40.79 -16.79
CA GLN A 15 -29.19 39.34 -16.87
C GLN A 15 -27.77 38.83 -16.58
N ALA A 16 -26.74 39.55 -17.04
CA ALA A 16 -25.34 39.22 -16.75
C ALA A 16 -25.03 39.40 -15.25
N TYR A 17 -25.55 40.46 -14.62
CA TYR A 17 -25.40 40.70 -13.19
C TYR A 17 -26.11 39.63 -12.35
N ASP A 18 -27.34 39.28 -12.72
CA ASP A 18 -28.13 38.21 -12.10
C ASP A 18 -27.43 36.84 -12.22
N CYS A 19 -26.72 36.61 -13.33
CA CYS A 19 -25.97 35.39 -13.56
C CYS A 19 -24.74 35.31 -12.64
N GLU A 20 -23.96 36.39 -12.52
CA GLU A 20 -22.78 36.44 -11.66
C GLU A 20 -23.13 36.40 -10.17
N GLU A 21 -24.21 37.05 -9.74
CA GLU A 21 -24.69 36.98 -8.36
C GLU A 21 -25.18 35.57 -8.00
N LYS A 22 -25.90 34.89 -8.90
CA LYS A 22 -26.26 33.47 -8.73
C LYS A 22 -25.04 32.56 -8.69
N ARG A 23 -23.97 32.86 -9.46
CA ARG A 23 -22.71 32.09 -9.42
C ARG A 23 -21.95 32.28 -8.11
N LEU A 24 -21.85 33.52 -7.62
CA LEU A 24 -21.24 33.84 -6.33
C LEU A 24 -22.00 33.22 -5.16
N THR A 25 -23.33 33.28 -5.19
CA THR A 25 -24.20 32.68 -4.18
C THR A 25 -24.06 31.16 -4.18
N ASN A 26 -24.12 30.53 -5.34
CA ASN A 26 -23.91 29.08 -5.48
C ASN A 26 -22.50 28.64 -5.03
N PHE A 27 -21.47 29.45 -5.30
CA PHE A 27 -20.13 29.18 -4.82
C PHE A 27 -20.04 29.30 -3.29
N ALA A 28 -20.61 30.36 -2.71
CA ALA A 28 -20.66 30.59 -1.27
C ALA A 28 -21.43 29.50 -0.52
N GLU A 29 -22.52 29.00 -1.10
CA GLU A 29 -23.33 27.89 -0.58
C GLU A 29 -22.61 26.54 -0.62
N ASN A 30 -21.61 26.36 -1.50
CA ASN A 30 -20.87 25.11 -1.69
C ASN A 30 -19.38 25.21 -1.34
N VAL A 31 -18.99 26.17 -0.49
CA VAL A 31 -17.59 26.35 -0.06
C VAL A 31 -17.02 25.08 0.55
N ASP A 32 -17.83 24.33 1.31
CA ASP A 32 -17.44 23.07 1.93
C ASP A 32 -17.11 21.99 0.88
N VAL A 33 -17.90 21.88 -0.19
CA VAL A 33 -17.66 20.98 -1.32
C VAL A 33 -16.38 21.34 -2.05
N HIS A 34 -16.16 22.63 -2.33
CA HIS A 34 -14.93 23.10 -2.97
C HIS A 34 -13.69 22.83 -2.12
N PHE A 35 -13.77 23.10 -0.82
CA PHE A 35 -12.72 22.80 0.14
C PHE A 35 -12.41 21.29 0.17
N ALA A 36 -13.44 20.47 0.31
CA ALA A 36 -13.33 19.01 0.37
C ALA A 36 -12.71 18.43 -0.90
N SER A 37 -13.17 18.87 -2.08
CA SER A 37 -12.64 18.46 -3.37
C SER A 37 -11.16 18.82 -3.51
N ARG A 38 -10.79 20.06 -3.18
CA ARG A 38 -9.40 20.52 -3.21
C ARG A 38 -8.52 19.71 -2.26
N LYS A 39 -8.98 19.46 -1.03
CA LYS A 39 -8.23 18.70 -0.04
C LYS A 39 -8.01 17.25 -0.48
N LYS A 40 -9.04 16.60 -1.05
CA LYS A 40 -8.91 15.28 -1.66
C LYS A 40 -7.83 15.27 -2.75
N THR A 41 -7.85 16.25 -3.65
CA THR A 41 -6.82 16.34 -4.70
C THR A 41 -5.41 16.53 -4.14
N GLU A 42 -5.26 17.29 -3.05
CA GLU A 42 -3.98 17.49 -2.37
C GLU A 42 -3.45 16.19 -1.75
N ILE A 43 -4.30 15.44 -1.05
CA ILE A 43 -3.93 14.14 -0.45
C ILE A 43 -3.46 13.17 -1.53
N LEU A 44 -4.22 13.06 -2.63
CA LEU A 44 -3.85 12.18 -3.75
C LEU A 44 -2.60 12.65 -4.49
N ALA A 45 -2.38 13.97 -4.59
CA ALA A 45 -1.15 14.53 -5.14
C ALA A 45 0.08 14.21 -4.28
N LYS A 46 -0.08 14.05 -2.95
CA LYS A 46 0.97 13.57 -2.04
C LYS A 46 1.19 12.06 -2.15
N ALA A 47 0.12 11.27 -2.33
CA ALA A 47 0.23 9.81 -2.42
C ALA A 47 0.93 9.32 -3.70
N ARG A 48 0.62 9.93 -4.86
CA ARG A 48 1.18 9.54 -6.17
C ARG A 48 2.72 9.47 -6.22
N PRO A 49 3.47 10.51 -5.84
CA PRO A 49 4.93 10.47 -5.95
C PRO A 49 5.55 9.38 -5.07
N LEU A 50 4.99 9.08 -3.90
CA LEU A 50 5.46 8.01 -3.02
C LEU A 50 5.48 6.66 -3.75
N LEU A 51 4.41 6.37 -4.50
CA LEU A 51 4.26 5.12 -5.24
C LEU A 51 5.08 5.09 -6.53
N LEU A 52 5.11 6.21 -7.25
CA LEU A 52 5.87 6.30 -8.50
C LEU A 52 7.38 6.23 -8.28
N GLN A 53 7.88 6.81 -7.18
CA GLN A 53 9.30 6.82 -6.83
C GLN A 53 9.75 5.57 -6.08
N CYS A 54 8.85 4.63 -5.76
CA CYS A 54 9.24 3.39 -5.09
C CYS A 54 10.25 2.61 -5.94
N ASP A 55 11.45 2.41 -5.40
CA ASP A 55 12.57 1.71 -6.01
C ASP A 55 12.60 0.21 -5.69
N PHE A 56 11.74 -0.25 -4.77
CA PHE A 56 11.66 -1.64 -4.28
C PHE A 56 13.05 -2.24 -3.97
N SER A 57 14.00 -1.40 -3.54
CA SER A 57 15.33 -1.85 -3.13
C SER A 57 15.30 -2.27 -1.67
N ILE A 58 15.82 -3.46 -1.37
CA ILE A 58 16.00 -3.91 0.02
C ILE A 58 17.18 -3.14 0.63
N PRO A 59 17.04 -2.55 1.83
CA PRO A 59 18.17 -1.97 2.54
C PRO A 59 19.25 -3.03 2.79
N GLN A 60 20.49 -2.75 2.37
CA GLN A 60 21.66 -3.65 2.46
C GLN A 60 21.88 -4.20 3.89
N ASP A 61 21.43 -3.48 4.91
CA ASP A 61 21.51 -3.85 6.32
C ASP A 61 20.76 -5.14 6.67
N TYR A 62 19.78 -5.56 5.85
CA TYR A 62 19.03 -6.81 6.06
C TYR A 62 19.92 -8.06 5.88
N TYR A 63 20.87 -8.03 4.94
CA TYR A 63 21.82 -9.14 4.73
C TYR A 63 22.94 -9.16 5.78
N THR A 64 23.15 -8.04 6.48
CA THR A 64 24.28 -7.86 7.40
C THR A 64 23.88 -8.01 8.88
N SER A 65 22.58 -7.95 9.18
CA SER A 65 22.05 -8.21 10.52
C SER A 65 22.03 -9.71 10.80
N LYS A 66 23.17 -10.17 11.28
CA LYS A 66 23.43 -11.47 11.91
C LYS A 66 22.25 -11.96 12.75
N VAL A 67 22.08 -13.29 12.71
CA VAL A 67 21.51 -14.15 13.77
C VAL A 67 21.42 -13.42 15.10
N PRO A 68 20.24 -13.29 15.73
CA PRO A 68 20.10 -12.52 16.95
C PRO A 68 20.86 -13.24 18.08
N VAL A 69 22.07 -12.76 18.36
CA VAL A 69 22.74 -13.00 19.63
C VAL A 69 22.05 -12.10 20.65
N LEU A 70 21.23 -12.73 21.50
CA LEU A 70 20.71 -12.13 22.72
C LEU A 70 21.85 -11.42 23.46
N LYS A 71 21.83 -10.09 23.53
CA LYS A 71 22.64 -9.34 24.49
C LYS A 71 21.76 -8.35 25.25
N ASN A 72 21.57 -8.69 26.52
CA ASN A 72 20.92 -7.90 27.54
C ASN A 72 21.52 -6.48 27.67
N GLY A 73 20.61 -5.51 27.81
CA GLY A 73 20.66 -4.47 28.84
C GLY A 73 21.60 -3.28 28.63
N ARG A 74 21.02 -2.10 28.30
CA ARG A 74 20.90 -0.91 29.17
C ARG A 74 20.50 0.32 28.34
N LYS A 75 19.64 1.15 28.96
CA LYS A 75 18.99 2.37 28.45
C LYS A 75 19.97 3.43 27.90
N ALA A 76 19.53 4.14 26.87
CA ALA A 76 19.70 5.59 26.75
C ALA A 76 18.51 6.17 25.96
N ALA A 77 17.84 7.13 26.58
CA ALA A 77 16.67 7.82 26.05
C ALA A 77 17.05 8.79 24.93
N ASN A 78 16.09 9.04 24.02
CA ASN A 78 15.69 10.34 23.44
C ASN A 78 15.29 10.16 21.97
N SER A 79 13.97 10.10 21.69
CA SER A 79 13.29 10.86 20.63
C SER A 79 11.98 10.20 20.23
N THR A 80 10.90 11.00 20.30
CA THR A 80 9.62 10.87 19.62
C THR A 80 8.82 9.62 19.95
N GLU A 81 7.70 9.87 20.63
CA GLU A 81 6.61 8.96 20.95
C GLU A 81 6.04 8.31 19.67
N LEU A 82 6.73 7.26 19.22
CA LEU A 82 6.23 6.29 18.27
C LEU A 82 5.40 5.33 19.11
N VAL A 83 4.08 5.39 18.98
CA VAL A 83 3.22 4.33 19.50
C VAL A 83 3.67 3.05 18.83
N ASP A 84 4.31 2.19 19.61
CA ASP A 84 4.70 0.84 19.20
C ASP A 84 3.39 0.12 18.87
N LEU A 85 3.10 -0.02 17.58
CA LEU A 85 1.99 -0.84 17.12
C LEU A 85 2.45 -2.29 17.33
N ASP A 86 2.24 -2.79 18.55
CA ASP A 86 2.58 -4.12 19.10
C ASP A 86 2.09 -5.33 18.25
N PHE A 87 1.46 -5.09 17.10
CA PHE A 87 0.95 -6.11 16.17
C PHE A 87 1.99 -6.57 15.14
N LEU A 88 3.14 -5.90 15.03
CA LEU A 88 4.26 -6.33 14.20
C LEU A 88 5.24 -7.16 15.03
N SER A 89 4.86 -8.38 15.36
CA SER A 89 5.79 -9.36 15.92
C SER A 89 6.79 -9.79 14.82
N GLU A 90 7.98 -9.22 14.94
CA GLU A 90 9.25 -9.51 14.24
C GLU A 90 9.32 -9.28 12.71
N ARG A 91 9.47 -7.99 12.35
CA ARG A 91 10.30 -7.44 11.24
C ARG A 91 10.25 -8.16 9.88
N GLY A 92 9.10 -8.13 9.22
CA GLY A 92 9.06 -8.19 7.75
C GLY A 92 9.67 -6.92 7.13
N VAL A 93 10.46 -7.05 6.06
CA VAL A 93 10.93 -5.87 5.30
C VAL A 93 9.77 -5.35 4.48
N VAL A 94 9.42 -4.08 4.69
CA VAL A 94 8.35 -3.37 3.97
C VAL A 94 9.00 -2.23 3.19
N SER A 95 8.49 -1.94 1.99
CA SER A 95 9.00 -0.84 1.20
C SER A 95 8.72 0.50 1.88
N LYS A 96 9.63 1.45 1.66
CA LYS A 96 9.46 2.81 2.16
C LYS A 96 8.17 3.44 1.62
N ALA A 97 7.78 3.12 0.38
CA ALA A 97 6.55 3.64 -0.21
C ALA A 97 5.30 3.13 0.50
N ALA A 98 5.21 1.84 0.82
CA ALA A 98 4.06 1.29 1.54
C ALA A 98 3.94 1.88 2.96
N SER A 99 5.06 1.99 3.69
CA SER A 99 5.08 2.62 5.01
C SER A 99 4.71 4.12 4.95
N GLN A 100 5.29 4.88 4.02
CA GLN A 100 4.98 6.31 3.85
C GLN A 100 3.54 6.55 3.40
N LEU A 101 2.99 5.68 2.54
CA LEU A 101 1.58 5.74 2.16
C LEU A 101 0.69 5.54 3.38
N MET A 102 0.98 4.54 4.22
CA MET A 102 0.20 4.29 5.43
C MET A 102 0.30 5.47 6.42
N GLN A 103 1.49 6.06 6.58
CA GLN A 103 1.65 7.28 7.37
C GLN A 103 0.78 8.44 6.86
N LEU A 104 0.70 8.64 5.54
CA LEU A 104 -0.18 9.64 4.93
C LEU A 104 -1.66 9.35 5.20
N VAL A 105 -2.06 8.07 5.16
CA VAL A 105 -3.42 7.63 5.49
C VAL A 105 -3.74 7.94 6.96
N HIS A 106 -2.88 7.56 7.90
CA HIS A 106 -3.05 7.91 9.32
C HIS A 106 -3.13 9.42 9.54
N GLN A 107 -2.27 10.21 8.90
CA GLN A 107 -2.33 11.67 8.99
C GLN A 107 -3.67 12.22 8.49
N THR A 108 -4.15 11.70 7.35
CA THR A 108 -5.45 12.08 6.77
C THR A 108 -6.60 11.74 7.71
N LEU A 109 -6.57 10.57 8.34
CA LEU A 109 -7.61 10.13 9.27
C LEU A 109 -7.56 10.90 10.59
N LYS A 110 -6.38 11.23 11.10
CA LYS A 110 -6.21 12.10 12.29
C LYS A 110 -6.74 13.50 12.04
N GLU A 111 -6.41 14.11 10.90
CA GLU A 111 -6.99 15.40 10.48
C GLU A 111 -8.52 15.31 10.40
N PHE A 112 -9.03 14.24 9.78
CA PHE A 112 -10.46 13.99 9.68
C PHE A 112 -11.15 13.89 11.05
N VAL A 113 -10.64 13.08 11.98
CA VAL A 113 -11.22 12.94 13.33
C VAL A 113 -11.28 14.29 14.05
N ARG A 114 -10.20 15.07 13.95
CA ARG A 114 -10.14 16.41 14.56
C ARG A 114 -11.17 17.36 13.94
N ASP A 115 -11.27 17.36 12.61
CA ASP A 115 -12.06 18.33 11.88
C ASP A 115 -13.54 17.91 11.78
N VAL A 116 -13.90 16.65 12.05
CA VAL A 116 -15.27 16.10 11.97
C VAL A 116 -16.26 16.85 12.85
N PHE A 117 -15.82 17.34 14.02
CA PHE A 117 -16.67 18.08 14.96
C PHE A 117 -16.86 19.54 14.56
N LEU A 118 -16.00 20.05 13.67
CA LEU A 118 -15.98 21.44 13.22
C LEU A 118 -16.42 21.63 11.77
N SER A 119 -16.51 20.52 11.01
CA SER A 119 -16.72 20.53 9.55
C SER A 119 -18.06 19.94 9.15
N SER A 120 -18.52 20.30 7.95
CA SER A 120 -19.68 19.69 7.30
C SER A 120 -19.49 18.17 7.10
N PRO A 121 -20.55 17.34 7.25
CA PRO A 121 -20.50 15.91 6.95
C PRO A 121 -20.00 15.59 5.53
N ARG A 122 -20.18 16.51 4.58
CA ARG A 122 -19.69 16.38 3.20
C ARG A 122 -18.17 16.39 3.15
N VAL A 123 -17.54 17.30 3.91
CA VAL A 123 -16.09 17.40 4.03
C VAL A 123 -15.54 16.13 4.65
N ALA A 124 -16.14 15.71 5.77
CA ALA A 124 -15.80 14.49 6.48
C ALA A 124 -15.75 13.28 5.50
N LEU A 125 -16.82 13.06 4.74
CA LEU A 125 -16.91 11.94 3.80
C LEU A 125 -15.82 11.98 2.72
N GLU A 126 -15.45 13.16 2.24
CA GLU A 126 -14.39 13.31 1.23
C GLU A 126 -12.99 13.02 1.78
N PHE A 127 -12.69 13.32 3.04
CA PHE A 127 -11.44 12.89 3.67
C PHE A 127 -11.35 11.37 3.75
N HIS A 128 -12.44 10.72 4.18
CA HIS A 128 -12.52 9.26 4.19
C HIS A 128 -12.30 8.67 2.79
N ARG A 129 -12.97 9.23 1.77
CA ARG A 129 -12.77 8.84 0.36
C ARG A 129 -11.35 9.06 -0.10
N ALA A 130 -10.71 10.17 0.28
CA ALA A 130 -9.33 10.47 -0.08
C ALA A 130 -8.34 9.46 0.53
N ALA A 131 -8.52 9.08 1.80
CA ALA A 131 -7.75 8.03 2.44
C ALA A 131 -7.94 6.68 1.75
N ARG A 132 -9.20 6.31 1.45
CA ARG A 132 -9.53 5.09 0.68
C ARG A 132 -8.85 5.07 -0.68
N ASP A 133 -8.97 6.17 -1.43
CA ASP A 133 -8.43 6.32 -2.77
C ASP A 133 -6.89 6.28 -2.75
N ALA A 134 -6.24 6.79 -1.71
CA ALA A 134 -4.79 6.69 -1.53
C ALA A 134 -4.33 5.21 -1.37
N ILE A 135 -5.07 4.42 -0.59
CA ILE A 135 -4.81 2.98 -0.46
C ILE A 135 -5.05 2.26 -1.79
N LEU A 136 -6.16 2.56 -2.48
CA LEU A 136 -6.46 1.99 -3.80
C LEU A 136 -5.40 2.35 -4.85
N LEU A 137 -4.76 3.51 -4.72
CA LEU A 137 -3.68 3.93 -5.59
C LEU A 137 -2.51 2.93 -5.57
N TYR A 138 -2.17 2.38 -4.40
CA TYR A 138 -1.16 1.32 -4.32
C TYR A 138 -1.54 0.13 -5.20
N LYS A 139 -2.76 -0.36 -5.01
CA LYS A 139 -3.31 -1.52 -5.73
C LYS A 139 -3.35 -1.31 -7.26
N ALA A 140 -3.54 -0.07 -7.71
CA ALA A 140 -3.55 0.25 -9.13
C ALA A 140 -2.14 0.45 -9.72
N VAL A 141 -1.26 1.14 -8.98
CA VAL A 141 0.03 1.61 -9.52
C VAL A 141 1.12 0.55 -9.39
N ILE A 142 1.25 -0.08 -8.23
CA ILE A 142 2.38 -0.97 -7.95
C ILE A 142 2.34 -2.24 -8.80
N PRO A 143 1.23 -3.00 -8.87
CA PRO A 143 1.17 -4.19 -9.71
C PRO A 143 1.46 -3.88 -11.19
N ALA A 144 0.91 -2.78 -11.72
CA ALA A 144 1.14 -2.37 -13.10
C ALA A 144 2.60 -1.97 -13.36
N LYS A 145 3.26 -1.33 -12.38
CA LYS A 145 4.67 -0.93 -12.49
C LYS A 145 5.62 -2.13 -12.46
N LEU A 146 5.31 -3.15 -11.67
CA LEU A 146 6.22 -4.27 -11.37
C LEU A 146 5.83 -5.57 -12.07
N GLU A 147 4.83 -5.57 -12.94
CA GLU A 147 4.30 -6.77 -13.59
C GLU A 147 5.40 -7.64 -14.21
N ARG A 148 6.31 -7.04 -14.99
CA ARG A 148 7.44 -7.74 -15.61
C ARG A 148 8.45 -8.30 -14.60
N GLN A 149 8.58 -7.69 -13.43
CA GLN A 149 9.45 -8.18 -12.38
C GLN A 149 8.83 -9.36 -11.64
N LEU A 150 7.50 -9.49 -11.62
CA LEU A 150 6.84 -10.70 -11.13
C LEU A 150 7.07 -11.91 -12.06
N ASP A 151 7.66 -11.68 -13.25
CA ASP A 151 8.03 -12.74 -14.17
C ASP A 151 9.36 -13.45 -13.86
N ASP A 152 10.04 -13.06 -12.80
CA ASP A 152 11.26 -13.72 -12.35
C ASP A 152 11.22 -13.95 -10.83
N ILE A 153 12.11 -14.80 -10.35
CA ILE A 153 12.32 -15.05 -8.94
C ILE A 153 13.28 -14.00 -8.41
N ASN A 154 12.71 -12.95 -7.83
CA ASN A 154 13.47 -11.83 -7.34
C ASN A 154 12.94 -11.25 -6.03
N GLN A 155 13.77 -10.37 -5.48
CA GLN A 155 13.53 -9.68 -4.22
C GLN A 155 12.35 -8.70 -4.29
N VAL A 156 12.00 -8.21 -5.48
CA VAL A 156 10.87 -7.29 -5.66
C VAL A 156 9.55 -8.01 -5.39
N ALA A 157 9.40 -9.25 -5.88
CA ALA A 157 8.21 -10.06 -5.60
C ALA A 157 8.07 -10.36 -4.10
N VAL A 158 9.18 -10.64 -3.41
CA VAL A 158 9.21 -10.82 -1.95
C VAL A 158 8.73 -9.56 -1.23
N LEU A 159 9.30 -8.41 -1.59
CA LEU A 159 8.96 -7.13 -0.96
C LEU A 159 7.52 -6.71 -1.24
N MET A 160 7.01 -6.94 -2.45
CA MET A 160 5.62 -6.66 -2.81
C MET A 160 4.64 -7.56 -2.06
N HIS A 161 4.98 -8.84 -1.86
CA HIS A 161 4.22 -9.75 -0.99
C HIS A 161 4.18 -9.22 0.45
N SER A 162 5.34 -8.82 1.01
CA SER A 162 5.42 -8.24 2.36
C SER A 162 4.61 -6.96 2.50
N ASP A 163 4.69 -6.05 1.52
CA ASP A 163 3.89 -4.82 1.50
C ASP A 163 2.39 -5.11 1.50
N CYS A 164 1.92 -6.07 0.69
CA CYS A 164 0.52 -6.44 0.63
C CYS A 164 0.01 -7.00 1.97
N LEU A 165 0.80 -7.84 2.64
CA LEU A 165 0.45 -8.32 3.99
C LEU A 165 0.45 -7.19 5.02
N TYR A 166 1.47 -6.35 5.01
CA TYR A 166 1.56 -5.17 5.88
C TYR A 166 0.34 -4.26 5.71
N LEU A 167 0.04 -3.85 4.48
CA LEU A 167 -1.11 -2.99 4.19
C LEU A 167 -2.42 -3.64 4.61
N SER A 168 -2.60 -4.95 4.37
CA SER A 168 -3.79 -5.67 4.84
C SER A 168 -3.95 -5.58 6.36
N GLN A 169 -2.86 -5.72 7.11
CA GLN A 169 -2.89 -5.67 8.59
C GLN A 169 -3.17 -4.26 9.10
N GLU A 170 -2.46 -3.27 8.56
CA GLU A 170 -2.64 -1.87 8.95
C GLU A 170 -4.08 -1.42 8.66
N ILE A 171 -4.63 -1.78 7.51
CA ILE A 171 -6.03 -1.49 7.15
C ILE A 171 -7.01 -2.03 8.20
N LEU A 172 -6.77 -3.25 8.71
CA LEU A 172 -7.56 -3.79 9.81
C LEU A 172 -7.32 -2.99 11.11
N GLY A 173 -6.07 -2.60 11.38
CA GLY A 173 -5.68 -1.77 12.52
C GLY A 173 -6.37 -0.40 12.55
N LEU A 174 -6.54 0.25 11.39
CA LEU A 174 -7.25 1.53 11.26
C LEU A 174 -8.68 1.45 11.82
N ALA A 175 -9.33 0.30 11.66
CA ALA A 175 -10.67 0.07 12.17
C ALA A 175 -10.73 0.02 13.71
N PHE A 176 -9.65 -0.42 14.37
CA PHE A 176 -9.59 -0.43 15.82
C PHE A 176 -9.17 0.92 16.37
N GLU A 177 -8.21 1.58 15.71
CA GLU A 177 -7.65 2.85 16.16
C GLU A 177 -8.67 3.99 16.04
N TYR A 178 -9.32 4.17 14.89
CA TYR A 178 -10.11 5.38 14.63
C TYR A 178 -11.63 5.21 14.79
N ARG A 179 -12.15 3.98 14.75
CA ARG A 179 -13.61 3.73 14.86
C ARG A 179 -14.26 4.27 16.13
N PRO A 180 -13.61 4.25 17.32
CA PRO A 180 -14.20 4.82 18.52
C PRO A 180 -14.55 6.30 18.36
N ASP A 181 -13.68 7.05 17.68
CA ASP A 181 -13.71 8.51 17.57
C ASP A 181 -14.61 9.04 16.44
N PHE A 182 -15.11 8.16 15.57
CA PHE A 182 -15.99 8.59 14.49
C PHE A 182 -17.42 8.89 14.96
N PRO A 183 -18.13 9.86 14.34
CA PRO A 183 -19.57 10.05 14.53
C PRO A 183 -20.37 8.80 14.17
N SER A 184 -21.44 8.51 14.90
CA SER A 184 -22.31 7.34 14.68
C SER A 184 -22.83 7.24 13.24
N SER A 185 -23.11 8.36 12.60
CA SER A 185 -23.60 8.44 11.21
C SER A 185 -22.61 7.92 10.17
N ILE A 186 -21.31 7.88 10.48
CA ILE A 186 -20.27 7.45 9.55
C ILE A 186 -19.46 6.24 10.05
N LYS A 187 -19.66 5.79 11.30
CA LYS A 187 -18.98 4.61 11.87
C LYS A 187 -19.08 3.36 11.02
N GLU A 188 -20.20 3.14 10.34
CA GLU A 188 -20.42 1.98 9.46
C GLU A 188 -19.67 2.09 8.13
N HIS A 189 -19.31 3.31 7.71
CA HIS A 189 -18.71 3.59 6.41
C HIS A 189 -17.19 3.77 6.48
N VAL A 190 -16.66 4.21 7.63
CA VAL A 190 -15.26 4.67 7.71
C VAL A 190 -14.26 3.52 7.92
N VAL A 191 -14.75 2.30 8.02
CA VAL A 191 -13.95 1.12 8.33
C VAL A 191 -13.48 0.48 7.02
N PHE A 192 -12.22 0.72 6.63
CA PHE A 192 -11.59 0.17 5.41
C PHE A 192 -11.39 -1.36 5.43
N VAL A 193 -12.03 -2.07 6.37
CA VAL A 193 -11.88 -3.53 6.56
C VAL A 193 -12.26 -4.30 5.31
N ASP A 194 -13.15 -3.77 4.48
CA ASP A 194 -13.51 -4.35 3.18
C ASP A 194 -12.32 -4.45 2.22
N MET A 195 -11.31 -3.59 2.38
CA MET A 195 -10.13 -3.58 1.51
C MET A 195 -9.07 -4.61 1.90
N ALA A 196 -8.96 -4.93 3.19
CA ALA A 196 -7.90 -5.81 3.72
C ALA A 196 -7.87 -7.19 3.05
N PRO A 197 -8.98 -7.92 2.89
CA PRO A 197 -8.98 -9.21 2.20
C PRO A 197 -8.39 -9.12 0.79
N SER A 198 -8.63 -8.02 0.08
CA SER A 198 -8.13 -7.85 -1.28
C SER A 198 -6.61 -7.66 -1.34
N PHE A 199 -5.99 -7.06 -0.31
CA PHE A 199 -4.54 -6.99 -0.19
C PHE A 199 -3.93 -8.33 0.22
N HIS A 200 -4.60 -9.05 1.11
CA HIS A 200 -4.19 -10.40 1.49
C HIS A 200 -4.17 -11.34 0.28
N LEU A 201 -5.23 -11.33 -0.53
CA LEU A 201 -5.29 -12.13 -1.77
C LEU A 201 -4.18 -11.75 -2.76
N MET A 202 -3.88 -10.46 -2.92
CA MET A 202 -2.74 -10.07 -3.77
C MET A 202 -1.41 -10.64 -3.24
N ALA A 203 -1.21 -10.68 -1.93
CA ALA A 203 -0.02 -11.32 -1.35
C ALA A 203 0.03 -12.81 -1.70
N GLU A 204 -1.07 -13.54 -1.48
CA GLU A 204 -1.17 -14.97 -1.81
C GLU A 204 -0.91 -15.23 -3.30
N GLU A 205 -1.49 -14.44 -4.19
CA GLU A 205 -1.26 -14.56 -5.63
C GLU A 205 0.21 -14.37 -6.01
N ILE A 206 0.90 -13.38 -5.43
CA ILE A 206 2.32 -13.16 -5.67
C ILE A 206 3.13 -14.38 -5.20
N LEU A 207 2.86 -14.86 -3.98
CA LEU A 207 3.54 -16.02 -3.41
C LEU A 207 3.33 -17.27 -4.29
N GLN A 208 2.09 -17.54 -4.69
CA GLN A 208 1.76 -18.68 -5.54
C GLN A 208 2.48 -18.59 -6.88
N ARG A 209 2.50 -17.42 -7.54
CA ARG A 209 3.26 -17.22 -8.79
C ARG A 209 4.74 -17.53 -8.60
N GLN A 210 5.34 -17.08 -7.51
CA GLN A 210 6.76 -17.31 -7.21
C GLN A 210 7.06 -18.79 -6.94
N ILE A 211 6.18 -19.50 -6.21
CA ILE A 211 6.29 -20.95 -6.00
C ILE A 211 6.24 -21.69 -7.34
N GLN A 212 5.29 -21.34 -8.22
CA GLN A 212 5.19 -21.98 -9.54
C GLN A 212 6.44 -21.76 -10.39
N ARG A 213 7.02 -20.56 -10.35
CA ARG A 213 8.29 -20.27 -11.03
C ARG A 213 9.45 -21.09 -10.49
N VAL A 214 9.54 -21.23 -9.16
CA VAL A 214 10.57 -22.07 -8.54
C VAL A 214 10.43 -23.51 -8.98
N ILE A 215 9.21 -24.05 -8.97
CA ILE A 215 8.93 -25.42 -9.42
C ILE A 215 9.31 -25.60 -10.90
N PHE A 216 8.92 -24.65 -11.76
CA PHE A 216 9.26 -24.68 -13.18
C PHE A 216 10.78 -24.68 -13.40
N ASN A 217 11.51 -23.74 -12.78
CA ASN A 217 12.96 -23.64 -12.91
C ASN A 217 13.67 -24.89 -12.36
N LEU A 218 13.15 -25.47 -11.28
CA LEU A 218 13.68 -26.71 -10.72
C LEU A 218 13.51 -27.90 -11.69
N ASN A 219 12.33 -28.02 -12.31
CA ASN A 219 12.07 -29.08 -13.30
C ASN A 219 13.00 -28.92 -14.52
N GLU A 220 13.13 -27.71 -15.07
CA GLU A 220 14.07 -27.42 -16.16
C GLU A 220 15.52 -27.78 -15.79
N ALA A 221 15.93 -27.48 -14.55
CA ALA A 221 17.27 -27.83 -14.06
C ALA A 221 17.47 -29.34 -13.88
N ILE A 222 16.43 -30.10 -13.54
CA ILE A 222 16.48 -31.57 -13.43
C ILE A 222 16.51 -32.21 -14.82
N ASP A 223 15.66 -31.73 -15.72
CA ASP A 223 15.57 -32.21 -17.11
C ASP A 223 16.87 -31.91 -17.87
N GLY A 224 17.44 -30.71 -17.69
CA GLY A 224 18.75 -30.34 -18.25
C GLY A 224 19.91 -31.17 -17.71
N ALA A 225 19.76 -31.76 -16.51
CA ALA A 225 20.70 -32.71 -15.94
C ALA A 225 20.43 -34.18 -16.36
N ASP A 226 19.48 -34.42 -17.28
CA ASP A 226 19.04 -35.75 -17.73
C ASP A 226 18.67 -36.66 -16.53
N GLY A 227 17.96 -36.10 -15.54
CA GLY A 227 17.62 -36.80 -14.31
C GLY A 227 18.84 -37.22 -13.47
N PHE A 228 19.97 -36.50 -13.62
CA PHE A 228 21.26 -36.81 -13.01
C PHE A 228 21.85 -38.16 -13.44
N GLN A 229 21.47 -38.64 -14.61
CA GLN A 229 22.03 -39.87 -15.17
C GLN A 229 23.45 -39.65 -15.70
N ASN A 230 24.26 -40.71 -15.69
CA ASN A 230 25.58 -40.73 -16.35
C ASN A 230 26.58 -39.63 -15.90
N THR A 231 26.54 -39.21 -14.63
CA THR A 231 27.43 -38.19 -14.04
C THR A 231 28.93 -38.48 -14.13
N HIS A 232 29.34 -39.67 -14.57
CA HIS A 232 30.72 -39.98 -14.93
C HIS A 232 31.19 -39.26 -16.21
N ARG A 233 30.28 -38.74 -17.04
CA ARG A 233 30.61 -37.94 -18.23
C ARG A 233 30.66 -36.46 -17.88
N THR A 234 31.70 -35.77 -18.33
CA THR A 234 31.99 -34.37 -17.99
C THR A 234 30.81 -33.42 -18.26
N LYS A 235 30.13 -33.57 -19.40
CA LYS A 235 28.97 -32.72 -19.75
C LYS A 235 27.77 -32.90 -18.81
N GLN A 236 27.53 -34.12 -18.34
CA GLN A 236 26.41 -34.45 -17.43
C GLN A 236 26.76 -34.10 -15.98
N PHE A 237 28.05 -34.19 -15.62
CA PHE A 237 28.55 -33.69 -14.34
C PHE A 237 28.39 -32.17 -14.21
N GLU A 238 28.73 -31.40 -15.25
CA GLU A 238 28.55 -29.95 -15.27
C GLU A 238 27.06 -29.57 -15.15
N GLY A 239 26.17 -30.21 -15.92
CA GLY A 239 24.71 -29.99 -15.80
C GLY A 239 24.17 -30.28 -14.40
N CYS A 240 24.64 -31.36 -13.76
CA CYS A 240 24.31 -31.68 -12.37
C CYS A 240 24.80 -30.60 -11.37
N PHE A 241 26.01 -30.08 -11.58
CA PHE A 241 26.58 -29.02 -10.73
C PHE A 241 25.76 -27.72 -10.82
N TYR A 242 25.43 -27.27 -12.03
CA TYR A 242 24.59 -26.07 -12.25
C TYR A 242 23.17 -26.23 -11.68
N SER A 243 22.59 -27.43 -11.83
CA SER A 243 21.28 -27.75 -11.26
C SER A 243 21.31 -27.63 -9.73
N ARG A 244 22.34 -28.17 -9.08
CA ARG A 244 22.51 -28.09 -7.62
C ARG A 244 22.68 -26.67 -7.10
N GLU A 245 23.40 -25.82 -7.82
CA GLU A 245 23.59 -24.42 -7.44
C GLU A 245 22.29 -23.62 -7.59
N SER A 246 21.54 -23.89 -8.67
CA SER A 246 20.21 -23.32 -8.91
C SER A 246 19.20 -23.72 -7.84
N THR A 247 19.15 -25.01 -7.46
CA THR A 247 18.21 -25.48 -6.43
C THR A 247 18.48 -24.86 -5.06
N HIS A 248 19.75 -24.63 -4.71
CA HIS A 248 20.14 -23.96 -3.47
C HIS A 248 19.67 -22.50 -3.43
N TYR A 249 19.84 -21.77 -4.54
CA TYR A 249 19.36 -20.38 -4.66
C TYR A 249 17.82 -20.29 -4.56
N LEU A 250 17.12 -21.17 -5.27
CA LEU A 250 15.66 -21.25 -5.26
C LEU A 250 15.09 -21.64 -3.89
N GLY A 251 15.75 -22.58 -3.20
CA GLY A 251 15.39 -22.99 -1.84
C GLY A 251 15.56 -21.86 -0.83
N ALA A 252 16.62 -21.05 -0.95
CA ALA A 252 16.83 -19.87 -0.10
C ALA A 252 15.75 -18.79 -0.35
N ALA A 253 15.34 -18.57 -1.61
CA ALA A 253 14.27 -17.66 -1.96
C ALA A 253 12.92 -18.10 -1.35
N LEU A 254 12.57 -19.39 -1.49
CA LEU A 254 11.36 -19.96 -0.87
C LEU A 254 11.39 -19.93 0.66
N ALA A 255 12.55 -20.20 1.28
CA ALA A 255 12.70 -20.10 2.73
C ALA A 255 12.47 -18.67 3.24
N THR A 256 12.89 -17.66 2.46
CA THR A 256 12.64 -16.25 2.77
C THR A 256 11.13 -15.93 2.73
N PHE A 257 10.43 -16.43 1.70
CA PHE A 257 8.96 -16.32 1.64
C PHE A 257 8.28 -17.06 2.82
N ASN A 258 8.70 -18.28 3.14
CA ASN A 258 8.09 -19.09 4.22
C ASN A 258 8.35 -18.52 5.62
N LEU A 259 9.55 -17.98 5.89
CA LEU A 259 9.84 -17.31 7.16
C LEU A 259 8.96 -16.07 7.34
N GLN A 260 8.71 -15.31 6.28
CA GLN A 260 7.78 -14.17 6.33
C GLN A 260 6.33 -14.62 6.56
N VAL A 261 5.91 -15.77 6.01
CA VAL A 261 4.55 -16.33 6.20
C VAL A 261 4.36 -16.90 7.60
N GLN A 262 5.31 -17.68 8.14
CA GLN A 262 5.19 -18.31 9.46
C GLN A 262 5.18 -17.30 10.61
N HIS A 263 5.96 -16.21 10.52
CA HIS A 263 5.98 -15.19 11.56
C HIS A 263 4.68 -14.36 11.61
N VAL A 264 4.01 -14.17 10.48
CA VAL A 264 2.69 -13.51 10.41
C VAL A 264 1.59 -14.38 11.04
N CYS A 265 1.64 -15.70 10.88
CA CYS A 265 0.65 -16.61 11.48
C CYS A 265 0.88 -16.85 12.98
N CYS A 266 2.14 -16.95 13.45
CA CYS A 266 2.43 -17.31 14.85
C CYS A 266 2.10 -16.20 15.86
N SER A 267 2.10 -14.94 15.41
CA SER A 267 1.82 -13.76 16.25
C SER A 267 0.34 -13.61 16.65
N ARG A 268 -0.55 -14.49 16.17
CA ARG A 268 -2.00 -14.44 16.45
C ARG A 268 -2.57 -15.66 17.15
N SER A 269 -1.79 -16.71 17.38
CA SER A 269 -2.23 -17.89 18.15
C SER A 269 -2.44 -17.60 19.64
N SER A 270 -2.04 -16.41 20.12
CA SER A 270 -2.16 -15.97 21.51
C SER A 270 -3.30 -14.97 21.76
N LEU A 271 -4.16 -14.70 20.76
CA LEU A 271 -5.22 -13.68 20.85
C LEU A 271 -6.61 -14.16 20.40
N PHE A 272 -6.83 -15.47 20.36
CA PHE A 272 -8.18 -16.07 20.38
C PHE A 272 -8.35 -16.93 21.61
#